data_AF-F8VSD8-F1
#
_entry.id   AF-F8VSD8-F1
#
_cell.length_a   1.000
_cell.length_b   1.000
_cell.length_c   1.000
_cell.angle_alpha   90.00
_cell.angle_beta   90.00
_cell.angle_gamma   90.00
#
_symmetry.space_group_name_H-M   'P 1'
#
loop_
_entity.id
_entity.type
_entity.pdbx_description
1 polymer ?
#
loop_
_entity_poly.entity_id
_entity_poly.type
_entity_poly.pdbx_seq_one_letter_code
_entity_poly.pdbx_strand_id
1 'polypeptide(L)'
;MLWKLLLRSQSCRLCSFRKMRSPPKYRPFLACFTYTTDKQSSKENTRTVEKLYKCSVDIRKIRRLKGWVLLEDETYVEEIANILQELGADETAVASILERCPEAIVCSPTAVNTQRKLWQLVCKNEEELIKLIEQFPESFFTIKDQENQKLNVQFFQELGLKNVVISRLLTAAPNVFH
;
A
#
# COMPACT_ATOMS: atom_id res chain seq x y z
N MET A 1 -39.72 -12.92 -56.24
CA MET A 1 -38.53 -12.47 -57.00
C MET A 1 -37.56 -11.83 -55.99
N LEU A 2 -36.84 -12.56 -55.13
CA LEU A 2 -35.57 -13.29 -55.31
C LEU A 2 -34.48 -12.58 -56.16
N TRP A 3 -33.34 -12.35 -55.48
CA TRP A 3 -31.94 -12.12 -55.92
C TRP A 3 -31.38 -10.72 -55.61
N LYS A 4 -30.16 -10.50 -55.10
CA LYS A 4 -29.04 -11.36 -54.62
C LYS A 4 -28.05 -10.46 -53.84
N LEU A 5 -27.33 -11.08 -52.90
CA LEU A 5 -26.18 -10.58 -52.12
C LEU A 5 -25.04 -10.01 -52.96
N LEU A 6 -24.22 -9.10 -52.40
CA LEU A 6 -22.74 -9.13 -52.51
C LEU A 6 -22.04 -8.36 -51.36
N LEU A 7 -21.06 -9.02 -50.74
CA LEU A 7 -20.05 -8.52 -49.78
C LEU A 7 -18.90 -7.77 -50.48
N ARG A 8 -18.24 -6.83 -49.76
CA ARG A 8 -16.77 -6.52 -49.67
C ARG A 8 -16.58 -5.03 -49.29
N SER A 9 -15.93 -4.63 -48.19
CA SER A 9 -14.52 -4.69 -47.75
C SER A 9 -13.56 -3.70 -48.44
N GLN A 10 -12.79 -2.96 -47.61
CA GLN A 10 -11.58 -2.14 -47.87
C GLN A 10 -11.84 -0.69 -48.37
N SER A 11 -11.11 0.36 -47.96
CA SER A 11 -9.95 0.55 -47.08
C SER A 11 -9.75 2.06 -46.91
N CYS A 12 -9.76 2.59 -45.68
CA CYS A 12 -9.35 3.98 -45.45
C CYS A 12 -7.82 4.07 -45.50
N ARG A 13 -7.29 4.47 -46.65
CA ARG A 13 -5.91 4.95 -46.79
C ARG A 13 -5.87 6.40 -46.32
N LEU A 14 -5.11 6.70 -45.26
CA LEU A 14 -4.30 7.92 -45.16
C LEU A 14 -3.16 7.66 -44.17
N CYS A 15 -2.09 7.04 -44.67
CA CYS A 15 -0.78 7.05 -44.02
C CYS A 15 -0.15 8.42 -44.24
N SER A 16 -0.20 9.30 -43.24
CA SER A 16 0.59 10.52 -43.23
C SER A 16 2.03 10.18 -42.82
N PHE A 17 2.95 10.37 -43.76
CA PHE A 17 4.38 10.34 -43.53
C PHE A 17 4.76 11.40 -42.48
N ARG A 18 5.10 10.96 -41.27
CA ARG A 18 6.00 11.73 -40.39
C ARG A 18 7.38 11.10 -40.43
N LYS A 19 8.33 11.88 -40.96
CA LYS A 19 9.77 11.60 -40.97
C LYS A 19 10.23 11.11 -39.60
N MET A 20 10.76 9.89 -39.55
CA MET A 20 11.54 9.38 -38.42
C MET A 20 12.78 10.28 -38.26
N ARG A 21 12.84 11.04 -37.17
CA ARG A 21 14.12 11.58 -36.70
C ARG A 21 14.90 10.42 -36.08
N SER A 22 16.14 10.24 -36.50
CA SER A 22 17.06 9.25 -35.92
C SER A 22 17.17 9.46 -34.41
N PRO A 23 17.10 8.39 -33.59
CA PRO A 23 17.28 8.53 -32.15
C PRO A 23 18.71 8.99 -31.85
N PRO A 24 18.92 9.92 -30.90
CA PRO A 24 20.26 10.18 -30.39
C PRO A 24 20.79 8.89 -29.77
N LYS A 25 22.04 8.52 -30.12
CA LYS A 25 22.75 7.38 -29.52
C LYS A 25 23.04 7.67 -28.04
N TYR A 26 22.04 7.55 -27.18
CA TYR A 26 22.24 7.50 -25.74
C TYR A 26 22.78 6.12 -25.39
N ARG A 27 24.09 6.06 -25.11
CA ARG A 27 24.65 4.98 -24.30
C ARG A 27 23.98 5.07 -22.93
N PRO A 28 23.37 4.01 -22.40
CA PRO A 28 23.12 3.97 -20.97
C PRO A 28 24.49 3.88 -20.31
N PHE A 29 24.97 5.00 -19.76
CA PHE A 29 25.86 4.91 -18.62
C PHE A 29 25.03 4.29 -17.51
N LEU A 30 25.11 2.97 -17.40
CA LEU A 30 24.82 2.28 -16.15
C LEU A 30 25.83 2.84 -15.15
N ALA A 31 25.45 3.92 -14.47
CA ALA A 31 26.08 4.33 -13.24
C ALA A 31 25.76 3.24 -12.24
N CYS A 32 26.65 2.25 -12.18
CA CYS A 32 26.73 1.31 -11.09
C CYS A 32 26.89 2.18 -9.84
N PHE A 33 25.84 2.25 -9.01
CA PHE A 33 25.99 2.78 -7.66
C PHE A 33 27.04 1.92 -6.98
N THR A 34 28.28 2.42 -6.90
CA THR A 34 29.28 1.87 -5.99
C THR A 34 28.87 2.33 -4.60
N TYR A 35 27.94 1.60 -3.98
CA TYR A 35 27.81 1.65 -2.53
C TYR A 35 29.13 1.12 -1.98
N THR A 36 29.82 1.98 -1.25
CA THR A 36 30.96 1.64 -0.41
C THR A 36 30.59 0.41 0.40
N THR A 37 31.40 -0.65 0.29
CA THR A 37 31.30 -1.83 1.14
C THR A 37 31.59 -1.41 2.57
N ASP A 38 30.56 -0.98 3.29
CA ASP A 38 30.59 -1.06 4.74
C ASP A 38 30.22 -2.49 5.12
N LYS A 39 31.11 -3.11 5.89
CA LYS A 39 31.05 -4.52 6.28
C LYS A 39 30.11 -4.70 7.47
N GLN A 40 28.90 -4.13 7.41
CA GLN A 40 27.85 -4.57 8.31
C GLN A 40 27.23 -5.81 7.69
N SER A 41 27.42 -6.97 8.31
CA SER A 41 26.77 -8.21 7.87
C SER A 41 25.28 -7.92 7.67
N SER A 42 24.80 -7.99 6.42
CA SER A 42 23.40 -7.74 6.02
C SER A 42 22.49 -8.84 6.54
N LYS A 43 22.43 -8.99 7.86
CA LYS A 43 21.73 -10.04 8.56
C LYS A 43 20.42 -9.45 9.06
N GLU A 44 19.34 -10.19 8.86
CA GLU A 44 18.02 -9.82 9.39
C GLU A 44 18.08 -9.58 10.90
N ASN A 45 17.30 -8.62 11.37
CA ASN A 45 17.07 -8.34 12.77
C ASN A 45 16.42 -9.57 13.42
N THR A 46 17.23 -10.37 14.11
CA THR A 46 16.79 -11.65 14.68
C THR A 46 15.67 -11.45 15.70
N ARG A 47 15.67 -10.33 16.44
CA ARG A 47 14.62 -10.00 17.40
C ARG A 47 13.29 -9.75 16.69
N THR A 48 13.29 -9.02 15.57
CA THR A 48 12.09 -8.79 14.77
C THR A 48 11.53 -10.11 14.23
N VAL A 49 12.41 -10.96 13.68
CA VAL A 49 12.02 -12.27 13.14
C VAL A 49 11.40 -13.16 14.23
N GLU A 50 12.00 -13.19 15.44
CA GLU A 50 11.45 -13.93 16.58
C GLU A 50 10.07 -13.40 17.01
N LYS A 51 9.89 -12.08 17.10
CA LYS A 51 8.59 -11.46 17.43
C LYS A 51 7.53 -11.81 16.39
N LEU A 52 7.86 -11.76 15.11
CA LEU A 52 6.94 -12.12 14.03
C LEU A 52 6.53 -13.60 14.10
N TYR A 53 7.45 -14.51 14.41
CA TYR A 53 7.09 -15.91 14.65
C TYR A 53 6.13 -16.10 15.82
N LYS A 54 6.29 -15.33 16.92
CA LYS A 54 5.33 -15.36 18.04
C LYS A 54 3.93 -14.89 17.63
N CYS A 55 3.85 -13.99 16.65
CA CYS A 55 2.59 -13.55 16.05
C CYS A 55 2.07 -14.49 14.95
N SER A 56 2.61 -15.72 14.81
CA SER A 56 2.22 -16.71 13.79
C SER A 56 2.37 -16.22 12.34
N VAL A 57 3.26 -15.27 12.08
CA VAL A 57 3.50 -14.70 10.75
C VAL A 57 4.42 -15.60 9.92
N ASP A 58 4.06 -15.89 8.67
CA ASP A 58 4.94 -16.55 7.71
C ASP A 58 6.02 -15.59 7.18
N ILE A 59 7.19 -15.62 7.83
CA ILE A 59 8.37 -14.83 7.46
C ILE A 59 8.78 -15.06 5.99
N ARG A 60 8.49 -16.22 5.40
CA ARG A 60 8.82 -16.48 3.99
C ARG A 60 8.04 -15.57 3.06
N LYS A 61 6.81 -15.18 3.41
CA LYS A 61 6.02 -14.19 2.67
C LYS A 61 6.64 -12.81 2.79
N ILE A 62 7.02 -12.40 4.00
CA ILE A 62 7.66 -11.09 4.23
C ILE A 62 8.94 -10.98 3.41
N ARG A 63 9.83 -11.99 3.45
CA ARG A 63 11.08 -12.00 2.69
C ARG A 63 10.86 -11.83 1.18
N ARG A 64 9.78 -12.41 0.64
CA ARG A 64 9.42 -12.31 -0.79
C ARG A 64 8.81 -10.97 -1.16
N LEU A 65 7.98 -10.41 -0.29
CA LEU A 65 7.25 -9.16 -0.54
C LEU A 65 8.13 -7.93 -0.26
N LYS A 66 8.67 -7.84 0.96
CA LYS A 66 9.36 -6.66 1.51
C LYS A 66 10.47 -7.08 2.48
N GLY A 67 11.42 -7.89 2.02
CA GLY A 67 12.51 -8.40 2.86
C GLY A 67 13.38 -7.34 3.54
N TRP A 68 13.43 -6.13 2.97
CA TRP A 68 14.14 -4.99 3.57
C TRP A 68 13.61 -4.61 4.96
N VAL A 69 12.32 -4.83 5.23
CA VAL A 69 11.70 -4.56 6.54
C VAL A 69 12.36 -5.38 7.65
N LEU A 70 12.87 -6.57 7.33
CA LEU A 70 13.58 -7.42 8.29
C LEU A 70 15.01 -6.96 8.56
N LEU A 71 15.52 -5.99 7.80
CA LEU A 71 16.84 -5.40 8.00
C LEU A 71 16.77 -4.14 8.89
N GLU A 72 15.56 -3.65 9.20
CA GLU A 72 15.37 -2.46 10.04
C GLU A 72 15.70 -2.76 11.51
N ASP A 73 16.42 -1.83 12.14
CA ASP A 73 16.80 -1.92 13.55
C ASP A 73 15.61 -1.63 14.47
N GLU A 74 14.83 -0.59 14.14
CA GLU A 74 13.65 -0.17 14.90
C GLU A 74 12.38 -0.79 14.31
N THR A 75 11.77 -1.71 15.05
CA THR A 75 10.50 -2.36 14.68
C THR A 75 9.58 -2.51 15.90
N TYR A 76 8.28 -2.47 15.64
CA TYR A 76 7.22 -2.38 16.65
C TYR A 76 6.21 -3.53 16.57
N VAL A 77 6.68 -4.74 16.28
CA VAL A 77 5.81 -5.89 15.98
C VAL A 77 4.75 -6.15 17.07
N GLU A 78 5.16 -6.15 18.33
CA GLU A 78 4.26 -6.46 19.47
C GLU A 78 3.28 -5.31 19.71
N GLU A 79 3.76 -4.07 19.59
CA GLU A 79 2.96 -2.86 19.76
C GLU A 79 1.87 -2.76 18.67
N ILE A 80 2.23 -3.04 17.42
CA ILE A 80 1.27 -3.06 16.31
C ILE A 80 0.27 -4.21 16.45
N ALA A 81 0.73 -5.41 16.84
CA ALA A 81 -0.15 -6.53 17.12
C ALA A 81 -1.16 -6.20 18.23
N ASN A 82 -0.70 -5.57 19.32
CA ASN A 82 -1.57 -5.14 20.42
C ASN A 82 -2.61 -4.11 19.96
N ILE A 83 -2.23 -3.11 19.17
CA ILE A 83 -3.17 -2.11 18.63
C ILE A 83 -4.26 -2.78 17.78
N LEU A 84 -3.89 -3.76 16.95
CA LEU A 84 -4.85 -4.50 16.13
C LEU A 84 -5.77 -5.38 16.98
N GLN A 85 -5.24 -6.03 18.03
CA GLN A 85 -6.03 -6.83 18.97
C GLN A 85 -6.99 -5.97 19.79
N GLU A 86 -6.57 -4.78 20.22
CA GLU A 86 -7.45 -3.80 20.88
C GLU A 86 -8.61 -3.34 19.99
N LEU A 87 -8.42 -3.36 18.66
CA LEU A 87 -9.48 -3.10 17.67
C LEU A 87 -10.38 -4.33 17.41
N GLY A 88 -10.08 -5.47 18.02
CA GLY A 88 -10.84 -6.71 17.89
C GLY A 88 -10.33 -7.69 16.84
N ALA A 89 -9.11 -7.52 16.30
CA ALA A 89 -8.51 -8.54 15.44
C ALA A 89 -8.11 -9.76 16.26
N ASP A 90 -8.44 -10.95 15.75
CA ASP A 90 -7.89 -12.19 16.27
C ASP A 90 -6.42 -12.39 15.83
N GLU A 91 -5.74 -13.36 16.42
CA GLU A 91 -4.33 -13.66 16.13
C GLU A 91 -4.09 -13.99 14.64
N THR A 92 -5.07 -14.63 13.99
CA THR A 92 -4.97 -15.01 12.57
C THR A 92 -5.12 -13.82 11.64
N ALA A 93 -6.01 -12.88 11.98
CA ALA A 93 -6.20 -11.61 11.29
C ALA A 93 -4.96 -10.74 11.44
N VAL A 94 -4.38 -10.65 12.64
CA VAL A 94 -3.11 -9.94 12.87
C VAL A 94 -2.00 -10.53 12.01
N ALA A 95 -1.81 -11.85 12.01
CA ALA A 95 -0.80 -12.51 11.18
C ALA A 95 -1.02 -12.20 9.70
N SER A 96 -2.25 -12.34 9.21
CA SER A 96 -2.64 -12.07 7.82
C SER A 96 -2.40 -10.61 7.40
N ILE A 97 -2.64 -9.64 8.29
CA ILE A 97 -2.36 -8.21 8.04
C ILE A 97 -0.85 -7.99 7.89
N LEU A 98 -0.05 -8.47 8.85
CA LEU A 98 1.40 -8.29 8.85
C LEU A 98 2.10 -9.00 7.67
N GLU A 99 1.57 -10.14 7.23
CA GLU A 99 2.05 -10.84 6.05
C GLU A 99 1.81 -10.04 4.75
N ARG A 100 0.67 -9.36 4.66
CA ARG A 100 0.27 -8.59 3.45
C ARG A 100 0.85 -7.19 3.41
N CYS A 101 1.08 -6.58 4.58
CA CYS A 101 1.71 -5.27 4.68
C CYS A 101 2.84 -5.30 5.72
N PRO A 102 4.02 -5.83 5.36
CA PRO A 102 5.14 -5.93 6.28
C PRO A 102 5.61 -4.56 6.79
N GLU A 103 5.46 -3.49 5.99
CA GLU A 103 5.82 -2.12 6.37
C GLU A 103 5.14 -1.65 7.66
N ALA A 104 3.99 -2.24 8.03
CA ALA A 104 3.29 -1.94 9.27
C ALA A 104 4.20 -2.02 10.51
N ILE A 105 5.16 -2.95 10.55
CA ILE A 105 6.02 -3.14 11.73
C ILE A 105 7.09 -2.06 11.89
N VAL A 106 7.32 -1.24 10.86
CA VAL A 106 8.26 -0.11 10.90
C VAL A 106 7.51 1.20 11.21
N CYS A 107 6.18 1.18 11.21
CA CYS A 107 5.36 2.32 11.62
C CYS A 107 5.44 2.51 13.14
N SER A 108 5.69 3.74 13.59
CA SER A 108 5.69 4.03 15.02
C SER A 108 4.29 3.82 15.62
N PRO A 109 4.16 3.28 16.85
CA PRO A 109 2.86 3.07 17.50
C PRO A 109 2.07 4.37 17.65
N THR A 110 2.74 5.50 17.76
CA THR A 110 2.12 6.82 17.82
C THR A 110 1.48 7.21 16.49
N ALA A 111 2.17 6.99 15.36
CA ALA A 111 1.62 7.23 14.03
C ALA A 111 0.43 6.30 13.75
N VAL A 112 0.53 5.01 14.12
CA VAL A 112 -0.57 4.06 13.94
C VAL A 112 -1.80 4.44 14.78
N ASN A 113 -1.61 4.92 16.00
CA ASN A 113 -2.72 5.41 16.82
C ASN A 113 -3.35 6.71 16.28
N THR A 114 -2.55 7.61 15.71
CA THR A 114 -3.08 8.80 15.02
C THR A 114 -3.93 8.39 13.83
N GLN A 115 -3.47 7.40 13.06
CA GLN A 115 -4.22 6.86 11.93
C GLN A 115 -5.51 6.16 12.36
N ARG A 116 -5.47 5.38 13.44
CA ARG A 116 -6.64 4.77 14.07
C ARG A 116 -7.70 5.83 14.39
N LYS A 117 -7.31 6.92 15.07
CA LYS A 117 -8.23 8.02 15.41
C LYS A 117 -8.82 8.69 14.18
N LEU A 118 -8.03 8.86 13.12
CA LEU A 118 -8.52 9.40 11.84
C LEU A 118 -9.58 8.51 11.22
N TRP A 119 -9.34 7.21 11.13
CA TRP A 119 -10.31 6.27 10.54
C TRP A 119 -11.57 6.12 11.41
N GLN A 120 -11.46 6.28 12.73
CA GLN A 120 -12.62 6.35 13.63
C GLN A 120 -13.53 7.55 13.35
N LEU A 121 -13.06 8.63 12.71
CA LEU A 121 -13.92 9.76 12.31
C LEU A 121 -14.90 9.38 11.19
N VAL A 122 -14.57 8.35 10.41
CA VAL A 122 -15.35 7.92 9.23
C VAL A 122 -16.00 6.54 9.41
N CYS A 123 -15.49 5.68 10.29
CA CYS A 123 -16.09 4.38 10.59
C CYS A 123 -17.17 4.53 11.66
N LYS A 124 -18.22 3.70 11.61
CA LYS A 124 -19.31 3.75 12.59
C LYS A 124 -18.94 3.12 13.94
N ASN A 125 -18.12 2.08 13.91
CA ASN A 125 -17.66 1.34 15.07
C ASN A 125 -16.28 0.71 14.81
N GLU A 126 -15.66 0.14 15.85
CA GLU A 126 -14.34 -0.51 15.75
C GLU A 126 -14.39 -1.79 14.91
N GLU A 127 -15.52 -2.50 14.88
CA GLU A 127 -15.70 -3.69 14.04
C GLU A 127 -15.62 -3.38 12.53
N GLU A 128 -16.21 -2.26 12.09
CA GLU A 128 -16.11 -1.79 10.70
C GLU A 128 -14.68 -1.36 10.39
N LEU A 129 -14.03 -0.67 11.34
CA LEU A 129 -12.64 -0.25 11.20
C LEU A 129 -11.70 -1.43 11.00
N ILE A 130 -11.76 -2.46 11.85
CA ILE A 130 -10.85 -3.59 11.73
C ILE A 130 -11.08 -4.38 10.45
N LYS A 131 -12.34 -4.55 10.01
CA LYS A 131 -12.66 -5.16 8.72
C LYS A 131 -12.08 -4.39 7.54
N LEU A 132 -12.07 -3.06 7.60
CA LEU A 132 -11.45 -2.24 6.56
C LEU A 132 -9.93 -2.35 6.56
N ILE A 133 -9.29 -2.37 7.74
CA ILE A 133 -7.84 -2.58 7.85
C ILE A 133 -7.45 -3.97 7.35
N GLU A 134 -8.22 -5.00 7.69
CA GLU A 134 -8.04 -6.34 7.16
C GLU A 134 -8.17 -6.36 5.64
N GLN A 135 -9.11 -5.65 5.04
CA GLN A 135 -9.25 -5.64 3.58
C GLN A 135 -8.17 -4.81 2.89
N PHE A 136 -7.78 -3.69 3.48
CA PHE A 136 -6.91 -2.68 2.87
C PHE A 136 -5.78 -2.23 3.82
N PRO A 137 -4.85 -3.12 4.19
CA PRO A 137 -3.81 -2.80 5.16
C PRO A 137 -2.84 -1.73 4.62
N GLU A 138 -2.56 -1.75 3.31
CA GLU A 138 -1.69 -0.74 2.68
C GLU A 138 -2.26 0.66 2.85
N SER A 139 -3.58 0.84 2.65
CA SER A 139 -4.24 2.15 2.81
C SER A 139 -4.18 2.68 4.24
N PHE A 140 -4.01 1.81 5.24
CA PHE A 140 -3.88 2.20 6.63
C PHE A 140 -2.42 2.49 7.00
N PHE A 141 -1.47 1.62 6.63
CA PHE A 141 -0.09 1.69 7.11
C PHE A 141 0.87 2.48 6.21
N THR A 142 0.60 2.64 4.92
CA THR A 142 1.57 3.23 3.97
C THR A 142 1.44 4.75 3.79
N ILE A 143 0.76 5.42 4.74
CA ILE A 143 0.47 6.85 4.64
C ILE A 143 1.68 7.70 5.04
N LYS A 144 2.03 8.64 4.16
CA LYS A 144 3.17 9.54 4.36
C LYS A 144 2.81 10.79 5.16
N ASP A 145 1.63 11.35 4.91
CA ASP A 145 1.18 12.61 5.53
C ASP A 145 -0.20 12.42 6.17
N GLN A 146 -0.17 12.06 7.46
CA GLN A 146 -1.38 11.82 8.25
C GLN A 146 -2.14 13.13 8.55
N GLU A 147 -1.44 14.27 8.63
CA GLU A 147 -2.07 15.54 8.94
C GLU A 147 -2.83 16.07 7.73
N ASN A 148 -2.23 16.02 6.53
CA ASN A 148 -2.92 16.36 5.30
C ASN A 148 -4.14 15.46 5.06
N GLN A 149 -4.01 14.15 5.30
CA GLN A 149 -5.14 13.24 5.20
C GLN A 149 -6.29 13.64 6.15
N LYS A 150 -5.96 14.02 7.40
CA LYS A 150 -6.94 14.45 8.39
C LYS A 150 -7.67 15.72 7.96
N LEU A 151 -6.95 16.72 7.47
CA LEU A 151 -7.53 17.96 6.95
C LEU A 151 -8.46 17.68 5.76
N ASN A 152 -8.06 16.81 4.85
CA ASN A 152 -8.88 16.42 3.70
C ASN A 152 -10.15 15.65 4.11
N VAL A 153 -10.07 14.77 5.12
CA VAL A 153 -11.27 14.12 5.69
C VAL A 153 -12.24 15.15 6.25
N GLN A 154 -11.75 16.10 7.05
CA GLN A 154 -12.58 17.16 7.61
C GLN A 154 -13.21 18.04 6.52
N PHE A 155 -12.43 18.43 5.52
CA PHE A 155 -12.90 19.17 4.36
C PHE A 155 -14.03 18.45 3.63
N PHE A 156 -13.92 17.14 3.38
CA PHE A 156 -15.00 16.37 2.76
C PHE A 156 -16.25 16.29 3.63
N GLN A 157 -16.10 16.19 4.96
CA GLN A 157 -17.22 16.24 5.89
C GLN A 157 -17.93 17.60 5.85
N GLU A 158 -17.18 18.70 5.78
CA GLU A 158 -17.71 20.06 5.64
C GLU A 158 -18.46 20.27 4.33
N LEU A 159 -18.01 19.63 3.24
CA LEU A 159 -18.72 19.58 1.96
C LEU A 159 -20.00 18.71 1.99
N GLY A 160 -20.29 18.06 3.12
CA GLY A 160 -21.48 17.22 3.29
C GLY A 160 -21.33 15.80 2.73
N LEU A 161 -20.11 15.34 2.44
CA LEU A 161 -19.91 13.95 2.04
C LEU A 161 -20.19 13.02 3.22
N LYS A 162 -20.96 11.96 2.95
CA LYS A 162 -21.24 10.95 3.97
C LYS A 162 -19.97 10.19 4.30
N ASN A 163 -19.77 9.87 5.57
CA ASN A 163 -18.64 9.09 6.07
C ASN A 163 -18.40 7.76 5.31
N VAL A 164 -19.45 7.08 4.86
CA VAL A 164 -19.35 5.85 4.04
C VAL A 164 -18.70 6.10 2.66
N VAL A 165 -18.90 7.30 2.09
CA VAL A 165 -18.24 7.70 0.85
C VAL A 165 -16.77 8.01 1.13
N ILE A 166 -16.50 8.74 2.22
CA ILE A 166 -15.13 9.09 2.61
C ILE A 166 -14.31 7.84 2.96
N SER A 167 -14.87 6.88 3.69
CA SER A 167 -14.20 5.60 3.99
C SER A 167 -13.89 4.80 2.72
N ARG A 168 -14.81 4.82 1.74
CA ARG A 168 -14.56 4.22 0.42
C ARG A 168 -13.45 4.94 -0.36
N LEU A 169 -13.36 6.26 -0.26
CA LEU A 169 -12.26 7.01 -0.87
C LEU A 169 -10.92 6.67 -0.21
N LEU A 170 -10.88 6.58 1.13
CA LEU A 170 -9.66 6.21 1.87
C LEU A 170 -9.13 4.84 1.45
N THR A 171 -10.02 3.87 1.18
CA THR A 171 -9.60 2.52 0.82
C THR A 171 -9.37 2.34 -0.69
N ALA A 172 -10.25 2.85 -1.55
CA ALA A 172 -10.20 2.60 -2.99
C ALA A 172 -9.42 3.65 -3.78
N ALA A 173 -9.26 4.86 -3.26
CA ALA A 173 -8.59 5.97 -3.93
C ALA A 173 -7.80 6.84 -2.94
N PRO A 174 -6.84 6.26 -2.18
CA PRO A 174 -6.10 6.98 -1.14
C PRO A 174 -5.38 8.23 -1.67
N ASN A 175 -4.98 8.23 -2.95
CA ASN A 175 -4.38 9.38 -3.65
C ASN A 175 -5.21 10.67 -3.62
N VAL A 176 -6.52 10.59 -3.36
CA VAL A 176 -7.38 11.77 -3.21
C VAL A 176 -7.03 12.60 -1.98
N PHE A 177 -6.35 12.00 -1.00
CA PHE A 177 -5.96 12.64 0.26
C PHE A 177 -4.48 13.09 0.29
N HIS A 178 -3.76 13.00 -0.84
CA HIS A 178 -2.36 13.41 -0.98
C HIS A 178 -2.20 14.85 -1.47
#